data_AF-A0A287D8W3-F1
#
_entry.id   AF-A0A287D8W3-F1
#
_cell.length_a   1.000
_cell.length_b   1.000
_cell.length_c   1.000
_cell.angle_alpha   90.00
_cell.angle_beta   90.00
_cell.angle_gamma   90.00
#
_symmetry.space_group_name_H-M   'P 1'
#
loop_
_entity.id
_entity.type
_entity.pdbx_description
1 polymer ?
#
loop_
_entity_poly.entity_id
_entity_poly.type
_entity_poly.pdbx_seq_one_letter_code
_entity_poly.pdbx_strand_id
1 'polypeptide(L)'
;MCNTNMSVSTDGAISTSQIPASEQETLVRPNFPLNVIEPCVICRGEPKNGCIVHGKTGHLMSCFTCAKKLKKRNKPCPVCRQPI
;
A
#
# COMPACT_ATOMS: atom_id res chain seq x y z
N MET A 1 20.93 -23.29 -13.45
CA MET A 1 21.20 -23.43 -12.00
C MET A 1 22.29 -22.43 -11.64
N CYS A 2 21.96 -21.33 -10.96
CA CYS A 2 22.97 -20.45 -10.39
C CYS A 2 22.60 -20.17 -8.92
N ASN A 3 23.27 -20.89 -8.02
CA ASN A 3 23.30 -20.58 -6.60
C ASN A 3 24.28 -19.42 -6.38
N THR A 4 23.90 -18.43 -5.58
CA THR A 4 24.84 -17.45 -5.03
C THR A 4 24.62 -17.38 -3.53
N ASN A 5 25.46 -18.11 -2.79
CA ASN A 5 25.73 -17.84 -1.38
C ASN A 5 26.97 -16.95 -1.33
N MET A 6 26.83 -15.74 -0.80
CA MET A 6 27.95 -14.94 -0.30
C MET A 6 27.55 -14.45 1.09
N SER A 7 28.02 -15.20 2.09
CA SER A 7 28.06 -14.81 3.49
C SER A 7 29.22 -13.80 3.66
N VAL A 8 28.92 -12.61 4.19
CA VAL A 8 29.94 -11.76 4.79
C VAL A 8 29.45 -11.30 6.16
N SER A 9 30.11 -11.83 7.19
CA SER A 9 30.07 -11.31 8.54
C SER A 9 31.14 -10.22 8.63
N THR A 10 30.76 -9.03 9.08
CA THR A 10 31.72 -8.08 9.65
C THR A 10 31.10 -7.45 10.88
N ASP A 11 31.58 -7.92 12.03
CA ASP A 11 31.50 -7.25 13.32
C ASP A 11 32.13 -5.86 13.22
N GLY A 12 31.49 -4.85 13.81
CA GLY A 12 32.00 -3.49 13.80
C GLY A 12 31.18 -2.54 14.66
N ALA A 13 31.45 -2.58 15.97
CA ALA A 13 31.27 -1.50 16.96
C ALA A 13 30.02 -0.60 16.83
N ILE A 14 29.02 -0.89 17.66
CA ILE A 14 27.92 0.04 17.95
C ILE A 14 28.50 1.23 18.74
N SER A 15 28.88 2.28 18.01
CA SER A 15 29.16 3.58 18.61
C SER A 15 27.83 4.29 18.79
N THR A 16 27.40 4.43 20.05
CA THR A 16 26.29 5.27 20.46
C THR A 16 26.60 6.71 20.01
N SER A 17 26.05 7.12 18.87
CA SER A 17 26.06 8.51 18.46
C SER A 17 24.63 9.00 18.44
N GLN A 18 24.26 9.67 19.54
CA GLN A 18 23.07 10.49 19.63
C GLN A 18 23.18 11.61 18.59
N ILE A 19 22.31 11.59 17.58
CA ILE A 19 22.23 12.66 16.60
C ILE A 19 21.03 13.55 17.00
N PRO A 20 21.24 14.87 17.19
CA PRO A 20 20.18 15.80 17.60
C PRO A 20 19.12 15.97 16.51
N ALA A 21 17.92 16.37 16.93
CA ALA A 21 16.70 16.46 16.13
C ALA A 21 16.73 17.63 15.12
N SER A 22 17.66 17.60 14.18
CA SER A 22 17.69 18.54 13.06
C SER A 22 18.75 18.10 12.07
N GLU A 23 18.27 17.74 10.88
CA GLU A 23 18.97 17.59 9.60
C GLU A 23 19.41 16.17 9.19
N GLN A 24 18.85 15.75 8.03
CA GLN A 24 19.31 14.73 7.08
C GLN A 24 18.82 13.28 7.28
N GLU A 25 17.71 12.95 6.62
CA GLU A 25 17.82 12.16 5.38
C GLU A 25 16.70 12.54 4.42
N THR A 26 17.08 13.27 3.37
CA THR A 26 16.37 13.35 2.11
C THR A 26 16.31 11.95 1.48
N LEU A 27 15.53 11.05 2.06
CA LEU A 27 14.94 10.00 1.26
C LEU A 27 14.04 10.74 0.28
N VAL A 28 14.42 10.76 -0.99
CA VAL A 28 13.53 11.13 -2.10
C VAL A 28 12.32 10.22 -2.00
N ARG A 29 11.33 10.60 -1.19
CA ARG A 29 10.00 10.02 -1.25
C ARG A 29 9.59 10.35 -2.67
N PRO A 30 9.47 9.37 -3.56
CA PRO A 30 8.90 9.67 -4.86
C PRO A 30 7.61 10.43 -4.60
N ASN A 31 7.41 11.53 -5.32
CA ASN A 31 6.27 12.42 -5.17
C ASN A 31 5.01 11.74 -5.72
N PHE A 32 4.79 10.49 -5.31
CA PHE A 32 3.63 9.71 -5.65
C PHE A 32 2.45 10.32 -4.90
N PRO A 33 1.32 10.47 -5.59
CA PRO A 33 0.08 10.84 -4.95
C PRO A 33 -0.15 9.89 -3.76
N LEU A 34 -0.28 10.42 -2.54
CA LEU A 34 -0.39 9.63 -1.30
C LEU A 34 -1.54 8.60 -1.38
N ASN A 35 -2.57 8.92 -2.14
CA ASN A 35 -3.72 8.09 -2.47
C ASN A 35 -3.38 6.75 -3.16
N VAL A 36 -2.22 6.60 -3.81
CA VAL A 36 -1.76 5.33 -4.42
C VAL A 36 -1.05 4.44 -3.40
N ILE A 37 -0.40 5.03 -2.41
CA ILE A 37 0.30 4.31 -1.32
C ILE A 37 -0.69 3.92 -0.21
N GLU A 38 -1.77 4.69 -0.07
CA GLU A 38 -2.80 4.42 0.92
C GLU A 38 -3.44 3.04 0.76
N PRO A 39 -3.64 2.30 1.87
CA PRO A 39 -4.29 1.01 1.83
C PRO A 39 -5.78 1.14 1.50
N CYS A 40 -6.42 0.00 1.23
CA CYS A 40 -7.85 -0.17 1.10
C CYS A 40 -8.60 0.60 2.20
N VAL A 41 -9.52 1.50 1.81
CA VAL A 41 -10.25 2.33 2.78
C VAL A 41 -11.23 1.53 3.66
N ILE A 42 -11.54 0.30 3.26
CA ILE A 42 -12.50 -0.57 3.95
C ILE A 42 -11.81 -1.38 5.06
N CYS A 43 -10.67 -2.02 4.77
CA CYS A 43 -9.98 -2.89 5.74
C CYS A 43 -8.65 -2.34 6.25
N ARG A 44 -8.09 -1.31 5.60
CA ARG A 44 -6.77 -0.71 5.91
C ARG A 44 -5.57 -1.68 5.95
N GLY A 45 -5.73 -2.91 5.44
CA GLY A 45 -4.69 -3.95 5.53
C GLY A 45 -4.00 -4.31 4.21
N GLU A 46 -4.64 -4.05 3.07
CA GLU A 46 -4.15 -4.45 1.73
C GLU A 46 -4.15 -3.26 0.78
N PRO A 47 -3.30 -3.22 -0.26
CA PRO A 47 -3.28 -2.14 -1.23
C PRO A 47 -4.60 -2.05 -2.02
N LYS A 48 -4.83 -0.88 -2.62
CA LYS A 48 -5.99 -0.62 -3.48
C LYS A 48 -5.80 -1.33 -4.84
N ASN A 49 -6.13 -2.61 -4.90
CA ASN A 49 -6.09 -3.45 -6.12
C ASN A 49 -7.47 -3.97 -6.55
N GLY A 50 -8.55 -3.53 -5.91
CA GLY A 50 -9.93 -3.89 -6.20
C GLY A 50 -10.73 -2.71 -6.75
N CYS A 51 -10.86 -2.66 -8.09
CA CYS A 51 -11.74 -1.71 -8.75
C CYS A 51 -13.20 -2.15 -8.60
N ILE A 52 -14.06 -1.24 -8.14
CA ILE A 52 -15.51 -1.44 -8.10
C ILE A 52 -16.10 -0.88 -9.40
N VAL A 53 -16.42 -1.76 -10.35
CA VAL A 53 -16.96 -1.40 -11.66
C VAL A 53 -18.49 -1.37 -11.62
N HIS A 54 -19.08 -0.33 -12.22
CA HIS A 54 -20.52 -0.20 -12.44
C HIS A 54 -20.73 0.56 -13.76
N GLY A 55 -21.56 -0.01 -14.64
CA GLY A 55 -21.73 0.48 -16.01
C GLY A 55 -20.40 0.51 -16.79
N LYS A 56 -20.00 1.70 -17.25
CA LYS A 56 -18.75 1.95 -18.01
C LYS A 56 -17.63 2.54 -17.14
N THR A 57 -17.88 2.72 -15.84
CA THR A 57 -16.95 3.40 -14.92
C THR A 57 -16.57 2.48 -13.78
N GLY A 58 -15.53 2.86 -13.04
CA GLY A 58 -15.17 2.17 -11.81
C GLY A 58 -14.45 3.08 -10.84
N HIS A 59 -14.50 2.73 -9.57
CA HIS A 59 -13.78 3.44 -8.52
C HIS A 59 -12.70 2.52 -7.93
N LEU A 60 -11.48 3.03 -7.75
CA LEU A 60 -10.36 2.31 -7.15
C LEU A 60 -10.06 2.85 -5.75
N MET A 61 -10.64 2.23 -4.73
CA MET A 61 -10.49 2.64 -3.33
C MET A 61 -10.35 1.46 -2.35
N SER A 62 -10.53 0.24 -2.84
CA SER A 62 -10.58 -0.97 -2.02
C SER A 62 -9.62 -2.04 -2.51
N CYS A 63 -9.27 -3.00 -1.66
CA CYS A 63 -8.62 -4.22 -2.09
C CYS A 63 -9.62 -5.19 -2.73
N PHE A 64 -9.14 -6.12 -3.54
CA PHE A 64 -9.95 -7.11 -4.25
C PHE A 64 -10.86 -7.91 -3.31
N THR A 65 -10.33 -8.33 -2.16
CA THR A 65 -11.09 -9.07 -1.14
C THR A 65 -12.27 -8.26 -0.60
N CYS A 66 -12.11 -6.96 -0.37
CA CYS A 66 -13.19 -6.09 0.09
C CYS A 66 -14.21 -5.81 -1.02
N ALA A 67 -13.76 -5.53 -2.25
CA ALA A 67 -14.63 -5.35 -3.41
C ALA A 67 -15.52 -6.59 -3.65
N LYS A 68 -14.92 -7.80 -3.60
CA LYS A 68 -15.64 -9.08 -3.74
C LYS A 68 -16.68 -9.28 -2.64
N LYS A 69 -16.37 -8.89 -1.39
CA LYS A 69 -17.32 -8.93 -0.26
C LYS A 69 -18.50 -7.97 -0.47
N LEU A 70 -18.27 -6.77 -1.01
CA LEU A 70 -19.34 -5.83 -1.34
C LEU A 70 -20.30 -6.39 -2.38
N LYS A 71 -19.77 -6.92 -3.50
CA LYS A 71 -20.56 -7.58 -4.55
C LYS A 71 -21.35 -8.77 -4.00
N LYS A 72 -20.70 -9.65 -3.22
CA LYS A 72 -21.35 -10.83 -2.61
C LYS A 72 -22.51 -10.47 -1.67
N ARG A 73 -22.41 -9.34 -0.97
CA ARG A 73 -23.45 -8.84 -0.05
C ARG A 73 -24.47 -7.92 -0.73
N ASN A 74 -24.39 -7.77 -2.06
CA ASN A 74 -25.21 -6.85 -2.84
C ASN A 74 -25.25 -5.43 -2.28
N LYS A 75 -24.09 -4.94 -1.78
CA LYS A 75 -23.95 -3.57 -1.27
C LYS A 75 -23.53 -2.65 -2.42
N PRO A 76 -24.06 -1.42 -2.49
CA PRO A 76 -23.74 -0.49 -3.57
C PRO A 76 -22.30 0.04 -3.44
N CYS A 77 -21.82 0.69 -4.49
CA CYS A 77 -20.51 1.35 -4.50
C CYS A 77 -20.41 2.37 -3.33
N PRO A 78 -19.37 2.32 -2.48
CA PRO A 78 -19.21 3.27 -1.37
C PRO A 78 -19.05 4.73 -1.79
N VAL A 79 -18.63 4.97 -3.03
CA VAL A 79 -18.35 6.32 -3.56
C VAL A 79 -19.60 6.94 -4.15
N CYS A 80 -20.24 6.27 -5.11
CA CYS A 80 -21.35 6.83 -5.90
C CYS A 80 -22.70 6.19 -5.64
N ARG A 81 -22.77 5.18 -4.76
CA ARG A 81 -23.98 4.38 -4.45
C ARG A 81 -24.61 3.65 -5.64
N GLN A 82 -23.97 3.60 -6.81
CA GLN A 82 -24.44 2.79 -7.93
C GLN A 82 -24.35 1.28 -7.61
N PRO A 83 -25.25 0.45 -8.18
CA PRO A 83 -25.16 -1.00 -8.08
C PRO A 83 -23.83 -1.52 -8.65
N ILE A 84 -23.16 -2.39 -7.89
CA ILE A 84 -21.93 -3.11 -8.28
C ILE A 84 -22.32 -4.42 -8.94
#